data_AF-A0A354ITP1-F1
#
_entry.id   AF-A0A354ITP1-F1
#
_cell.length_a   1.000
_cell.length_b   1.000
_cell.length_c   1.000
_cell.angle_alpha   90.00
_cell.angle_beta   90.00
_cell.angle_gamma   90.00
#
_symmetry.space_group_name_H-M   'P 1'
#
loop_
_entity.id
_entity.type
_entity.pdbx_description
1 polymer ?
#
loop_
_entity_poly.entity_id
_entity_poly.type
_entity_poly.pdbx_seq_one_letter_code
_entity_poly.pdbx_strand_id
1 'polypeptide(L)'
;MANREELAIIRGARAGRADAQLALGKRYLFGSAGLPQSLPTALHWLDRAAHQGCLESCQLIGNHVPVELARQHAGPLAPWYERAYDAGNTRAGLVLA
;
A
#
# COMPACT_ATOMS: atom_id res chain seq x y z
N MET A 1 15.04 19.27 2.32
CA MET A 1 15.47 18.62 3.59
C MET A 1 14.43 17.58 3.92
N ALA A 2 14.78 16.29 3.91
CA ALA A 2 13.84 15.26 4.34
C ALA A 2 13.46 15.54 5.80
N ASN A 3 12.17 15.71 6.07
CA ASN A 3 11.71 16.14 7.39
C ASN A 3 12.05 15.06 8.43
N ARG A 4 12.39 15.47 9.65
CA ARG A 4 12.73 14.56 10.77
C ARG A 4 11.66 13.46 10.98
N GLU A 5 10.43 13.78 10.61
CA GLU A 5 9.28 12.87 10.57
C GLU A 5 9.42 11.76 9.52
N GLU A 6 9.85 12.06 8.29
CA GLU A 6 10.07 11.06 7.24
C GLU A 6 11.15 10.05 7.66
N LEU A 7 12.23 10.54 8.28
CA LEU A 7 13.28 9.67 8.82
C LEU A 7 12.78 8.77 9.95
N ALA A 8 11.82 9.23 10.75
CA ALA A 8 11.18 8.41 11.78
C ALA A 8 10.27 7.35 11.15
N ILE A 9 9.48 7.72 10.14
CA ILE A 9 8.60 6.81 9.39
C ILE A 9 9.44 5.73 8.68
N ILE A 10 10.51 6.11 7.97
CA ILE A 10 11.39 5.16 7.26
C ILE A 10 12.02 4.16 8.24
N ARG A 11 12.52 4.65 9.39
CA ARG A 11 13.08 3.77 10.42
C ARG A 11 12.02 2.83 11.00
N GLY A 12 10.82 3.34 11.30
CA GLY A 12 9.71 2.52 11.79
C GLY A 12 9.26 1.46 10.79
N ALA A 13 9.17 1.81 9.51
CA ALA A 13 8.78 0.91 8.43
C ALA A 13 9.80 -0.21 8.24
N ARG A 14 11.10 0.13 8.28
CA ARG A 14 12.21 -0.83 8.26
C ARG A 14 12.22 -1.74 9.48
N ALA A 15 11.86 -1.21 10.64
CA ALA A 15 11.70 -1.99 11.88
C ALA A 15 10.45 -2.88 11.89
N GLY A 16 9.63 -2.86 10.84
CA GLY A 16 8.47 -3.75 10.71
C GLY A 16 7.17 -3.19 11.26
N ARG A 17 7.13 -1.94 11.79
CA ARG A 17 5.91 -1.40 12.40
C ARG A 17 4.84 -1.14 11.35
N ALA A 18 3.68 -1.80 11.46
CA ALA A 18 2.57 -1.69 10.51
C ALA A 18 2.15 -0.24 10.22
N ASP A 19 1.99 0.58 11.26
CA ASP A 19 1.60 1.99 11.12
C ASP A 19 2.62 2.82 10.32
N ALA A 20 3.90 2.53 10.52
CA ALA A 20 4.97 3.23 9.82
C ALA A 20 5.10 2.75 8.37
N GLN A 21 4.87 1.46 8.11
CA GLN A 21 4.82 0.92 6.75
C GLN A 21 3.63 1.50 5.97
N LEU A 22 2.45 1.59 6.59
CA LEU A 22 1.29 2.25 6.05
C LEU A 22 1.57 3.73 5.74
N ALA A 23 2.14 4.46 6.70
CA ALA A 23 2.49 5.87 6.52
C ALA A 23 3.49 6.06 5.38
N LEU A 24 4.54 5.22 5.30
CA LEU A 24 5.53 5.28 4.23
C LEU A 24 4.91 4.95 2.87
N GLY A 25 4.05 3.92 2.82
CA GLY A 25 3.29 3.55 1.64
C GLY A 25 2.44 4.70 1.11
N LYS A 26 1.68 5.38 1.99
CA LYS A 26 0.91 6.59 1.64
C LYS A 26 1.79 7.71 1.09
N ARG A 27 2.96 7.96 1.68
CA ARG A 27 3.89 9.00 1.21
C ARG A 27 4.42 8.71 -0.19
N TYR A 28 4.74 7.45 -0.49
CA TYR A 28 5.11 7.04 -1.84
C TYR A 28 3.91 7.02 -2.80
N LEU A 29 2.69 6.78 -2.32
CA LEU A 29 1.49 6.69 -3.16
C LEU A 29 1.02 8.06 -3.64
N PHE A 30 0.99 9.04 -2.76
CA PHE A 30 0.51 10.40 -3.03
C PHE A 30 1.64 11.39 -3.32
N GLY A 31 2.89 10.99 -3.10
CA GLY A 31 4.03 11.90 -3.08
C GLY A 31 4.06 12.75 -1.80
N SER A 32 5.25 13.25 -1.47
CA SER A 32 5.42 14.23 -0.38
C SER A 32 6.65 15.10 -0.64
N ALA A 33 6.80 16.18 0.13
CA ALA A 33 7.87 17.15 -0.07
C ALA A 33 9.29 16.56 -0.05
N GLY A 34 9.52 15.40 0.60
CA GLY A 34 10.81 14.71 0.64
C GLY A 34 10.85 13.34 -0.03
N LEU A 35 9.72 12.80 -0.52
CA LEU A 35 9.67 11.47 -1.15
C LEU A 35 8.93 11.54 -2.50
N PRO A 36 9.55 11.05 -3.59
CA PRO A 36 8.89 11.01 -4.89
C PRO A 36 7.72 10.03 -4.87
N GLN A 37 6.72 10.31 -5.69
CA GLN A 37 5.64 9.36 -5.93
C GLN A 37 6.21 8.11 -6.64
N SER A 38 5.95 6.93 -6.07
CA SER A 38 6.37 5.66 -6.63
C SER A 38 5.37 4.60 -6.25
N LEU A 39 4.50 4.23 -7.20
CA LEU A 39 3.49 3.21 -6.99
C LEU A 39 4.08 1.83 -6.62
N PRO A 40 5.15 1.32 -7.26
CA PRO A 40 5.76 0.05 -6.86
C PRO A 40 6.31 0.08 -5.42
N THR A 41 6.92 1.21 -5.02
CA THR A 41 7.45 1.36 -3.66
C THR A 41 6.32 1.49 -2.65
N ALA A 42 5.25 2.23 -2.98
CA ALA A 42 4.06 2.33 -2.16
C ALA A 42 3.44 0.95 -1.93
N LEU A 43 3.23 0.20 -3.01
CA LEU A 43 2.70 -1.16 -2.97
C LEU A 43 3.53 -2.07 -2.08
N HIS A 44 4.86 -2.04 -2.18
CA HIS A 44 5.74 -2.84 -1.32
C HIS A 44 5.50 -2.57 0.17
N TRP A 45 5.40 -1.30 0.59
CA TRP A 45 5.19 -0.97 2.00
C TRP A 45 3.75 -1.23 2.45
N LEU A 46 2.77 -0.94 1.60
CA LEU A 46 1.37 -1.22 1.89
C LEU A 46 1.11 -2.72 2.01
N ASP A 47 1.71 -3.54 1.14
CA ASP A 47 1.59 -5.00 1.19
C ASP A 47 2.07 -5.54 2.55
N ARG A 48 3.25 -5.10 3.01
CA ARG A 48 3.77 -5.49 4.34
C ARG A 48 2.87 -5.05 5.50
N ALA A 49 2.24 -3.87 5.41
CA ALA A 49 1.27 -3.44 6.40
C ALA A 49 -0.02 -4.27 6.35
N ALA A 50 -0.48 -4.63 5.15
CA ALA A 50 -1.66 -5.48 4.93
C ALA A 50 -1.47 -6.89 5.50
N HIS A 51 -0.27 -7.46 5.33
CA HIS A 51 0.13 -8.74 5.94
C HIS A 51 0.05 -8.72 7.48
N GLN A 52 0.17 -7.55 8.11
CA GLN A 52 0.03 -7.37 9.56
C GLN A 52 -1.42 -7.07 9.99
N GLY A 53 -2.39 -7.17 9.08
CA GLY A 53 -3.81 -6.93 9.36
C GLY A 53 -4.24 -5.47 9.22
N CYS A 54 -3.41 -4.60 8.62
CA CYS A 54 -3.81 -3.23 8.38
C CYS A 54 -4.87 -3.13 7.27
N LEU A 55 -6.13 -2.97 7.67
CA LEU A 55 -7.27 -2.86 6.76
C LEU A 55 -7.15 -1.64 5.84
N GLU A 56 -6.70 -0.50 6.37
CA GLU A 56 -6.50 0.72 5.58
C GLU A 56 -5.49 0.47 4.44
N SER A 57 -4.47 -0.35 4.67
CA SER A 57 -3.51 -0.71 3.64
C SER A 57 -4.15 -1.53 2.51
N CYS A 58 -5.00 -2.50 2.86
CA CYS A 58 -5.75 -3.30 1.89
C CYS A 58 -6.63 -2.40 1.01
N GLN A 59 -7.33 -1.45 1.62
CA GLN A 59 -8.17 -0.47 0.92
C GLN A 59 -7.35 0.40 -0.02
N LEU A 60 -6.19 0.90 0.42
CA LEU A 60 -5.31 1.71 -0.43
C LEU A 60 -4.78 0.92 -1.63
N ILE A 61 -4.40 -0.34 -1.43
CA ILE A 61 -4.00 -1.23 -2.52
C ILE A 61 -5.15 -1.38 -3.51
N GLY A 62 -6.33 -1.83 -3.07
CA GLY A 62 -7.46 -2.06 -3.98
C GLY A 62 -7.95 -0.79 -4.69
N ASN A 63 -7.84 0.37 -4.06
CA ASN A 63 -8.34 1.64 -4.61
C ASN A 63 -7.35 2.32 -5.57
N HIS A 64 -6.05 2.21 -5.31
CA HIS A 64 -5.04 3.01 -6.01
C HIS A 64 -4.04 2.21 -6.84
N VAL A 65 -3.96 0.89 -6.64
CA VAL A 65 -3.12 0.03 -7.47
C VAL A 65 -3.93 -0.39 -8.70
N PRO A 66 -3.46 -0.11 -9.93
CA PRO A 66 -4.13 -0.53 -11.14
C PRO A 66 -4.23 -2.05 -11.20
N VAL A 67 -5.37 -2.52 -11.68
CA VAL A 67 -5.68 -3.95 -11.86
C VAL A 67 -4.62 -4.63 -12.72
N GLU A 68 -4.07 -3.93 -13.72
CA GLU A 68 -3.04 -4.44 -14.64
C GLU A 68 -1.72 -4.69 -13.91
N LEU A 69 -1.32 -3.79 -13.01
CA LEU A 69 -0.12 -3.95 -12.18
C LEU A 69 -0.35 -5.06 -11.15
N ALA A 70 -1.54 -5.11 -10.56
CA ALA A 70 -1.92 -6.18 -9.65
C ALA A 70 -1.96 -7.53 -10.35
N ARG A 71 -2.41 -7.62 -11.61
CA ARG A 71 -2.42 -8.87 -12.41
C ARG A 71 -1.02 -9.43 -12.66
N GLN A 72 -0.02 -8.56 -12.82
CA GLN A 72 1.39 -8.97 -12.91
C GLN A 72 1.91 -9.55 -11.59
N HIS A 73 1.30 -9.18 -10.47
CA HIS A 73 1.65 -9.60 -9.11
C HIS A 73 0.45 -10.27 -8.39
N ALA A 74 -0.42 -10.95 -9.14
CA ALA A 74 -1.78 -11.29 -8.66
C ALA A 74 -1.77 -12.24 -7.47
N GLY A 75 -0.81 -13.18 -7.44
CA GLY A 75 -0.70 -14.19 -6.40
C GLY A 75 -0.71 -13.59 -4.98
N PRO A 76 0.24 -12.70 -4.62
CA PRO A 76 0.28 -12.09 -3.29
C PRO A 76 -0.82 -11.04 -3.05
N LEU A 77 -1.37 -10.39 -4.08
CA LEU A 77 -2.27 -9.24 -3.89
C LEU A 77 -3.76 -9.59 -3.92
N ALA A 78 -4.16 -10.76 -4.45
CA ALA A 78 -5.55 -11.18 -4.54
C ALA A 78 -6.34 -11.03 -3.21
N PRO A 79 -5.79 -11.42 -2.03
CA PRO A 79 -6.51 -11.27 -0.76
C PRO A 79 -6.81 -9.81 -0.38
N TRP A 80 -5.98 -8.86 -0.84
CA TRP A 80 -6.18 -7.44 -0.57
C TRP A 80 -7.28 -6.86 -1.46
N TYR A 81 -7.38 -7.35 -2.69
CA TYR A 81 -8.44 -6.98 -3.61
C TYR A 81 -9.79 -7.59 -3.20
N GLU A 82 -9.83 -8.82 -2.69
CA GLU A 82 -11.01 -9.40 -2.06
C GLU A 82 -11.51 -8.54 -0.89
N ARG A 83 -10.62 -8.20 0.05
CA ARG A 83 -11.00 -7.33 1.18
C ARG A 83 -11.44 -5.93 0.74
N ALA A 84 -10.83 -5.38 -0.30
CA ALA A 84 -11.24 -4.09 -0.84
C ALA A 84 -12.63 -4.19 -1.50
N TYR A 85 -12.91 -5.29 -2.20
CA TYR A 85 -14.22 -5.57 -2.79
C TYR A 85 -15.30 -5.72 -1.72
N ASP A 86 -15.04 -6.49 -0.67
CA ASP A 86 -15.93 -6.63 0.49
C ASP A 86 -16.19 -5.30 1.20
N ALA A 87 -15.19 -4.40 1.19
CA ALA A 87 -15.32 -3.03 1.69
C ALA A 87 -16.07 -2.07 0.74
N GLY A 88 -16.59 -2.57 -0.38
CA GLY A 88 -17.41 -1.83 -1.34
C GLY A 88 -16.67 -1.31 -2.58
N ASN A 89 -15.38 -1.59 -2.74
CA ASN A 89 -14.66 -1.26 -3.97
C ASN A 89 -14.93 -2.32 -5.05
N THR A 90 -16.01 -2.12 -5.82
CA THR A 90 -16.41 -3.01 -6.91
C THR A 90 -15.35 -3.17 -8.01
N ARG A 91 -14.48 -2.16 -8.22
CA ARG A 91 -13.38 -2.26 -9.19
C ARG A 91 -12.33 -3.28 -8.76
N ALA A 92 -12.20 -3.54 -7.46
CA ALA A 92 -11.25 -4.52 -6.97
C ALA A 92 -11.58 -5.96 -7.44
N GLY A 93 -12.87 -6.25 -7.69
CA GLY A 93 -13.32 -7.52 -8.25
C GLY A 93 -12.79 -7.83 -9.66
N LEU A 94 -12.31 -6.83 -10.40
CA LEU A 94 -11.70 -7.02 -11.73
C LEU A 94 -10.34 -7.75 -11.68
N VAL A 95 -9.65 -7.75 -10.52
CA VAL A 95 -8.44 -8.55 -10.32
C VAL A 95 -8.78 -10.04 -10.16
N LEU A 96 -9.99 -10.36 -9.68
CA LEU A 96 -10.45 -11.72 -9.39
C LEU A 96 -11.16 -12.40 -10.57
N ALA A 97 -11.56 -11.62 -11.58
CA ALA A 97 -12.21 -12.07 -12.81
C ALA A 97 -11.20 -12.33 -13.93
#